data_AF-A0A9D6F4P0-F1
#
_entry.id   AF-A0A9D6F4P0-F1
#
_cell.length_a   1.000
_cell.length_b   1.000
_cell.length_c   1.000
_cell.angle_alpha   90.00
_cell.angle_beta   90.00
_cell.angle_gamma   90.00
#
_symmetry.space_group_name_H-M   'P 1'
#
loop_
_entity.id
_entity.type
_entity.pdbx_description
1 polymer ?
#
loop_
_entity_poly.entity_id
_entity_poly.type
_entity_poly.pdbx_seq_one_letter_code
_entity_poly.pdbx_strand_id
1 'polypeptide(L)'
;MGIMAMARLPDDALVVYGGRNMPENFVKGSGVVIRSDGSMDGVSVNCAPDATLDELTMPIAATDHPGIRNGQIGVTSVGKIRAAGGDVVAEPSETNAKHATLIGLTPEKASELFRPTLANPAKRTKK
;
A
#
# COMPACT_ATOMS: atom_id res chain seq x y z
N MET A 1 -25.78 3.72 -13.90
CA MET A 1 -25.10 3.69 -12.59
C MET A 1 -23.93 4.65 -12.70
N GLY A 2 -23.93 5.77 -11.96
CA GLY A 2 -22.93 6.82 -12.13
C GLY A 2 -21.54 6.36 -11.74
N ILE A 3 -20.56 6.62 -12.60
CA ILE A 3 -19.13 6.56 -12.25
C ILE A 3 -18.89 7.57 -11.13
N MET A 4 -18.88 7.12 -9.88
CA MET A 4 -18.28 7.88 -8.80
C MET A 4 -16.81 8.01 -9.18
N ALA A 5 -16.41 9.18 -9.68
CA ALA A 5 -15.01 9.51 -9.84
C ALA A 5 -14.39 9.40 -8.43
N MET A 6 -13.73 8.27 -8.14
CA MET A 6 -13.04 8.12 -6.87
C MET A 6 -12.03 9.24 -6.80
N ALA A 7 -12.22 10.14 -5.83
CA ALA A 7 -11.38 11.31 -5.67
C ALA A 7 -9.91 10.84 -5.67
N ARG A 8 -9.11 11.45 -6.55
CA ARG A 8 -7.70 11.11 -6.69
C ARG A 8 -7.02 11.23 -5.32
N LEU A 9 -6.33 10.18 -4.89
CA LEU A 9 -5.60 10.21 -3.62
C LEU A 9 -4.59 11.37 -3.62
N PRO A 10 -4.54 12.20 -2.56
CA PRO A 10 -3.65 13.36 -2.51
C PRO A 10 -2.20 12.92 -2.36
N ASP A 11 -1.26 13.75 -2.82
CA ASP A 11 0.17 13.39 -2.90
C ASP A 11 0.84 13.18 -1.53
N ASP A 12 0.29 13.77 -0.48
CA ASP A 12 0.72 13.63 0.91
C ASP A 12 0.12 12.40 1.62
N ALA A 13 -0.89 11.74 1.03
CA ALA A 13 -1.46 10.52 1.60
C ALA A 13 -0.39 9.45 1.75
N LEU A 14 -0.37 8.83 2.94
CA LEU A 14 0.55 7.73 3.25
C LEU A 14 0.14 6.47 2.49
N VAL A 15 1.15 5.74 2.05
CA VAL A 15 0.99 4.44 1.39
C VAL A 15 1.78 3.42 2.18
N VAL A 16 1.10 2.37 2.63
CA VAL A 16 1.66 1.35 3.52
C VAL A 16 1.61 -0.01 2.86
N TYR A 17 2.77 -0.68 2.82
CA TYR A 17 2.92 -2.05 2.34
C TYR A 17 3.55 -2.93 3.43
N GLY A 18 2.97 -4.11 3.66
CA GLY A 18 3.42 -5.04 4.69
C GLY A 18 4.54 -5.97 4.21
N GLY A 19 5.55 -6.20 5.06
CA GLY A 19 6.61 -7.16 4.79
C GLY A 19 8.02 -6.60 4.92
N ARG A 20 8.99 -7.27 4.28
CA ARG A 20 10.41 -6.85 4.23
C ARG A 20 10.69 -5.87 3.10
N ASN A 21 9.75 -5.76 2.16
CA ASN A 21 9.74 -4.82 1.04
C ASN A 21 11.00 -4.88 0.19
N MET A 22 11.54 -6.09 0.01
CA MET A 22 12.56 -6.39 -1.01
C MET A 22 11.89 -6.51 -2.37
N PRO A 23 12.61 -6.32 -3.50
CA PRO A 23 12.02 -6.44 -4.83
C PRO A 23 11.23 -7.75 -5.03
N GLU A 24 11.78 -8.87 -4.55
CA GLU A 24 11.15 -10.19 -4.72
C GLU A 24 9.87 -10.36 -3.89
N ASN A 25 9.68 -9.54 -2.85
CA ASN A 25 8.44 -9.55 -2.08
C ASN A 25 7.28 -8.94 -2.86
N PHE A 26 7.54 -7.89 -3.63
CA PHE A 26 6.52 -7.27 -4.47
C PHE A 26 6.10 -8.20 -5.60
N VAL A 27 7.06 -8.82 -6.30
CA VAL A 27 6.78 -9.75 -7.42
C VAL A 27 5.93 -10.94 -6.99
N LYS A 28 6.08 -11.40 -5.74
CA LYS A 28 5.34 -12.54 -5.18
C LYS A 28 3.97 -12.17 -4.60
N GLY A 29 3.59 -10.89 -4.66
CA GLY A 29 2.29 -10.43 -4.21
C GLY A 29 1.15 -11.09 -4.98
N SER A 30 0.06 -11.43 -4.29
CA SER A 30 -1.15 -11.91 -4.95
C SER A 30 -1.71 -10.84 -5.86
N GLY A 31 -2.06 -11.19 -7.10
CA GLY A 31 -2.58 -10.25 -8.09
C GLY A 31 -1.51 -9.40 -8.79
N VAL A 32 -0.24 -9.57 -8.43
CA VAL A 32 0.84 -8.80 -9.07
C VAL A 32 1.16 -9.33 -10.46
N VAL A 33 1.24 -8.42 -11.43
CA VAL A 33 1.61 -8.73 -12.82
C VAL A 33 2.81 -7.88 -13.20
N ILE A 34 3.83 -8.51 -13.78
CA ILE A 34 4.96 -7.81 -14.38
C ILE A 34 4.64 -7.52 -15.85
N ARG A 35 4.66 -6.25 -16.22
CA ARG A 35 4.49 -5.79 -17.60
C ARG A 35 5.74 -6.05 -18.43
N SER A 36 5.58 -5.94 -19.75
CA SER A 36 6.69 -6.08 -20.71
C SER A 36 7.80 -5.05 -20.53
N ASP A 37 7.51 -3.89 -19.93
CA ASP A 37 8.50 -2.84 -19.63
C ASP A 37 9.20 -3.04 -18.27
N GLY A 38 8.90 -4.13 -17.55
CA GLY A 38 9.45 -4.44 -16.24
C GLY A 38 8.75 -3.74 -15.07
N SER A 39 7.78 -2.87 -15.32
CA SER A 39 6.92 -2.33 -14.27
C SER A 39 5.95 -3.39 -13.75
N MET A 40 5.45 -3.19 -12.53
CA MET A 40 4.46 -4.06 -11.91
C MET A 40 3.14 -3.35 -11.65
N ASP A 41 2.07 -4.13 -11.70
CA ASP A 41 0.71 -3.76 -11.30
C ASP A 41 0.18 -4.67 -10.22
N GLY A 42 -0.94 -4.28 -9.60
CA GLY A 42 -1.69 -5.16 -8.72
C GLY A 42 -1.08 -5.30 -7.34
N VAL A 43 -0.17 -4.40 -6.95
CA VAL A 43 0.44 -4.43 -5.62
C VAL A 43 -0.55 -3.83 -4.62
N SER A 44 -1.22 -4.69 -3.85
CA SER A 44 -2.12 -4.27 -2.77
C SER A 44 -1.36 -3.51 -1.68
N VAL A 45 -1.84 -2.29 -1.40
CA VAL A 45 -1.35 -1.39 -0.35
C VAL A 45 -2.53 -0.84 0.45
N ASN A 46 -2.26 -0.27 1.61
CA ASN A 46 -3.24 0.57 2.30
C ASN A 46 -2.89 2.05 2.09
N CYS A 47 -3.87 2.84 1.67
CA CYS A 47 -3.77 4.29 1.48
C CYS A 47 -5.14 4.95 1.65
N ALA A 48 -5.18 6.07 2.36
CA ALA A 48 -6.36 6.92 2.45
C ALA A 48 -5.94 8.37 2.72
N PRO A 49 -6.72 9.38 2.28
CA PRO A 49 -6.47 10.79 2.62
C PRO A 49 -6.44 10.99 4.12
N ASP A 50 -5.51 11.82 4.60
CA ASP A 50 -5.34 12.22 6.02
C ASP A 50 -5.19 11.08 7.04
N ALA A 51 -5.06 9.83 6.58
CA ALA A 51 -4.97 8.67 7.46
C ALA A 51 -3.58 8.56 8.09
N THR A 52 -3.58 8.32 9.40
CA THR A 52 -2.37 8.05 10.17
C THR A 52 -1.81 6.66 9.87
N LEU A 53 -0.54 6.44 10.22
CA LEU A 53 0.09 5.12 10.09
C LEU A 53 -0.64 4.03 10.89
N ASP A 54 -1.14 4.36 12.07
CA ASP A 54 -1.90 3.42 12.92
C ASP A 54 -3.21 3.04 12.23
N GLU A 55 -3.93 4.01 11.69
CA GLU A 55 -5.17 3.77 10.95
C GLU A 55 -4.96 2.90 9.71
N LEU A 56 -3.82 3.02 9.02
CA LEU A 56 -3.51 2.23 7.84
C LEU A 56 -3.01 0.81 8.16
N THR A 57 -2.67 0.52 9.42
CA THR A 57 -2.06 -0.77 9.81
C THR A 57 -2.95 -1.60 10.73
N MET A 58 -3.76 -0.97 11.57
CA MET A 58 -4.58 -1.63 12.57
C MET A 58 -5.76 -2.43 11.98
N PRO A 59 -6.29 -3.40 12.73
CA PRO A 59 -7.56 -4.05 12.39
C PRO A 59 -8.70 -3.05 12.22
N ILE A 60 -9.63 -3.34 11.32
CA ILE A 60 -10.81 -2.52 11.07
C ILE A 60 -11.98 -3.17 11.81
N ALA A 61 -12.32 -2.63 12.98
CA ALA A 61 -13.32 -3.21 13.88
C ALA A 61 -14.72 -3.38 13.25
N ALA A 62 -15.07 -2.54 12.26
CA ALA A 62 -16.36 -2.59 11.60
C ALA A 62 -16.55 -3.81 10.67
N THR A 63 -15.46 -4.48 10.28
CA THR A 63 -15.48 -5.51 9.22
C THR A 63 -14.67 -6.76 9.59
N ASP A 64 -14.23 -6.88 10.84
CA ASP A 64 -13.28 -7.91 11.32
C ASP A 64 -12.00 -8.05 10.47
N HIS A 65 -11.68 -7.04 9.64
CA HIS A 65 -10.50 -7.09 8.80
C HIS A 65 -9.24 -7.02 9.68
N PRO A 66 -8.28 -7.94 9.54
CA PRO A 66 -7.18 -8.11 10.50
C PRO A 66 -6.10 -7.02 10.40
N GLY A 67 -6.25 -6.06 9.50
CA GLY A 67 -5.23 -5.06 9.18
C GLY A 67 -4.01 -5.69 8.49
N ILE A 68 -2.87 -5.01 8.56
CA ILE A 68 -1.62 -5.55 8.01
C ILE A 68 -1.06 -6.60 8.96
N ARG A 69 -0.97 -7.84 8.49
CA ARG A 69 -0.57 -9.00 9.31
C ARG A 69 0.95 -9.12 9.52
N ASN A 70 1.75 -8.51 8.66
CA ASN A 70 3.21 -8.59 8.71
C ASN A 70 3.78 -7.86 9.94
N GLY A 71 4.90 -8.34 10.49
CA GLY A 71 5.57 -7.69 11.64
C GLY A 71 6.32 -6.40 11.33
N GLN A 72 6.52 -6.11 10.05
CA GLN A 72 7.19 -4.91 9.55
C GLN A 72 6.41 -4.34 8.37
N ILE A 73 6.58 -3.05 8.13
CA ILE A 73 5.90 -2.30 7.08
C ILE A 73 6.88 -1.32 6.44
N GLY A 74 6.64 -0.97 5.19
CA GLY A 74 7.24 0.20 4.55
C GLY A 74 6.18 1.27 4.40
N VAL A 75 6.65 2.52 4.44
CA VAL A 75 5.79 3.69 4.37
C VAL A 75 6.40 4.65 3.37
N THR A 76 5.59 5.11 2.43
CA THR A 76 5.92 6.21 1.51
C THR A 76 4.70 7.10 1.36
N SER A 77 4.70 8.01 0.38
CA SER A 77 3.52 8.79 0.02
C SER A 77 3.17 8.60 -1.45
N VAL A 78 1.91 8.90 -1.78
CA VAL A 78 1.40 8.87 -3.15
C VAL A 78 2.24 9.76 -4.08
N GLY A 79 2.60 10.96 -3.62
CA GLY A 79 3.41 11.90 -4.40
C GLY A 79 4.80 11.37 -4.73
N LYS A 80 5.44 10.64 -3.79
CA LYS A 80 6.74 10.00 -4.06
C LYS A 80 6.63 8.87 -5.08
N ILE A 81 5.56 8.09 -5.04
CA ILE A 81 5.28 7.04 -6.03
C ILE A 81 5.06 7.66 -7.41
N ARG A 82 4.28 8.73 -7.49
CA ARG A 82 4.05 9.48 -8.74
C ARG A 82 5.32 10.10 -9.30
N ALA A 83 6.13 10.71 -8.46
CA ALA A 83 7.44 11.24 -8.86
C ALA A 83 8.40 10.16 -9.37
N ALA A 84 8.21 8.90 -8.96
CA ALA A 84 8.96 7.75 -9.45
C ALA A 84 8.35 7.09 -10.70
N GLY A 85 7.26 7.64 -11.25
CA GLY A 85 6.61 7.15 -12.48
C GLY A 85 5.47 6.16 -12.26
N GLY A 86 5.07 5.90 -11.01
CA GLY A 86 3.94 5.03 -10.67
C GLY A 86 2.67 5.81 -10.32
N ASP A 87 1.65 5.09 -9.85
CA ASP A 87 0.48 5.71 -9.21
C ASP A 87 -0.10 4.78 -8.13
N VAL A 88 -1.00 5.33 -7.32
CA VAL A 88 -1.80 4.59 -6.35
C VAL A 88 -3.27 4.87 -6.64
N VAL A 89 -4.00 3.81 -6.92
CA VAL A 89 -5.43 3.85 -7.26
C VAL A 89 -6.22 3.36 -6.05
N ALA A 90 -7.16 4.17 -5.56
CA ALA A 90 -8.06 3.75 -4.49
C ALA A 90 -8.97 2.63 -5.01
N GLU A 91 -8.95 1.48 -4.33
CA GLU A 91 -9.77 0.31 -4.67
C GLU A 91 -10.35 -0.28 -3.39
N PRO A 92 -11.19 0.48 -2.66
CA PRO A 92 -11.74 0.04 -1.38
C PRO A 92 -12.55 -1.26 -1.58
N SER A 93 -12.38 -2.20 -0.66
CA SER A 93 -13.20 -3.42 -0.60
C SER A 93 -14.23 -3.33 0.51
N GLU A 94 -15.21 -4.24 0.51
CA GLU A 94 -16.24 -4.33 1.55
C GLU A 94 -15.65 -4.43 2.96
N THR A 95 -14.50 -5.09 3.10
CA THR A 95 -13.84 -5.30 4.39
C THR A 95 -12.68 -4.35 4.65
N ASN A 96 -12.13 -3.69 3.62
CA ASN A 96 -11.02 -2.75 3.76
C ASN A 96 -11.25 -1.50 2.91
N ALA A 97 -11.85 -0.48 3.52
CA ALA A 97 -12.07 0.83 2.90
C ALA A 97 -10.77 1.60 2.58
N LYS A 98 -9.61 1.15 3.10
CA LYS A 98 -8.30 1.77 2.88
C LYS A 98 -7.48 1.02 1.84
N HIS A 99 -8.05 -0.01 1.21
CA HIS A 99 -7.37 -0.76 0.16
C HIS A 99 -7.14 0.13 -1.07
N ALA A 100 -5.92 0.06 -1.59
CA ALA A 100 -5.50 0.72 -2.81
C ALA A 100 -4.51 -0.18 -3.53
N THR A 101 -4.31 0.10 -4.82
CA THR A 101 -3.41 -0.67 -5.68
C THR A 101 -2.31 0.23 -6.20
N LEU A 102 -1.07 -0.18 -5.98
CA LEU A 102 0.11 0.44 -6.56
C LEU A 102 0.38 -0.15 -7.95
N ILE A 103 0.66 0.75 -8.90
CA ILE A 103 0.90 0.44 -10.30
C ILE A 103 2.10 1.21 -10.87
N GLY A 104 2.70 0.67 -11.92
CA GLY A 104 3.62 1.38 -12.81
C GLY A 104 5.06 1.55 -12.32
N LEU A 105 5.41 1.02 -11.14
CA LEU A 105 6.81 1.00 -10.67
C LEU A 105 7.49 -0.32 -10.99
N THR A 106 8.82 -0.34 -11.11
CA THR A 106 9.56 -1.62 -11.04
C THR A 106 9.65 -2.11 -9.59
N PRO A 107 9.87 -3.42 -9.36
CA PRO A 107 10.09 -3.97 -8.02
C PRO A 107 11.24 -3.28 -7.26
N GLU A 108 12.32 -2.91 -7.96
CA GLU A 108 13.47 -2.21 -7.40
C GLU A 108 13.09 -0.81 -6.93
N LYS A 109 12.33 -0.08 -7.75
CA LYS A 109 11.91 1.29 -7.41
C LYS A 109 10.93 1.31 -6.26
N ALA A 110 10.00 0.34 -6.20
CA ALA A 110 9.14 0.18 -5.05
C ALA A 110 9.95 -0.18 -3.79
N SER A 111 10.88 -1.14 -3.87
CA SER A 111 11.76 -1.48 -2.76
C SER A 111 12.55 -0.26 -2.24
N GLU A 112 13.06 0.59 -3.12
CA GLU A 112 13.75 1.83 -2.73
C GLU A 112 12.82 2.77 -1.94
N LEU A 113 11.60 2.98 -2.41
CA LEU A 113 10.64 3.90 -1.78
C LEU A 113 10.09 3.39 -0.44
N PHE A 114 9.91 2.08 -0.31
CA PHE A 114 9.30 1.46 0.87
C PHE A 114 10.34 1.00 1.92
N ARG A 115 11.62 1.33 1.72
CA ARG A 115 12.70 1.00 2.65
C ARG A 115 13.42 2.25 3.17
N PRO A 116 13.98 2.19 4.40
CA PRO A 116 13.96 1.06 5.33
C PRO A 116 12.56 0.76 5.89
N THR A 117 12.29 -0.49 6.23
CA THR A 117 11.02 -0.87 6.86
C THR A 117 11.00 -0.49 8.34
N LEU A 118 9.82 -0.20 8.85
CA LEU A 118 9.54 0.07 10.26
C LEU A 118 8.84 -1.13 10.90
N ALA A 119 8.94 -1.27 12.23
CA ALA A 119 8.12 -2.23 12.96
C ALA A 119 6.63 -1.88 12.80
N ASN A 120 5.78 -2.88 12.56
CA ASN A 120 4.34 -2.65 12.39
C ASN A 120 3.71 -2.22 13.73
N PRO A 121 3.14 -1.01 13.85
CA PRO A 121 2.47 -0.54 15.06
C PRO A 121 1.35 -1.48 15.53
N ALA A 122 0.61 -2.09 14.60
CA ALA A 122 -0.45 -3.04 14.89
C ALA A 122 0.05 -4.38 15.48
N LYS A 123 1.36 -4.63 15.43
CA LYS A 123 2.01 -5.83 15.99
C LYS A 123 2.89 -5.54 17.20
N ARG A 124 2.93 -4.30 17.68
CA ARG A 124 3.59 -4.00 18.95
C ARG A 124 2.86 -4.75 20.06
N THR A 125 3.51 -5.76 20.63
CA THR A 125 3.04 -6.37 21.86
C THR A 125 2.99 -5.29 22.93
N LYS A 126 1.81 -5.05 23.51
CA LYS A 126 1.72 -4.34 24.78
C LYS A 126 2.50 -5.21 25.77
N LYS A 127 3.69 -4.76 26.18
CA LYS A 127 4.36 -5.30 27.36
C LYS A 127 3.53 -4.97 28.60
#